data_AF-A0A2S0MJF4-F1
#
_entry.id   AF-A0A2S0MJF4-F1
#
_cell.length_a   1.000
_cell.length_b   1.000
_cell.length_c   1.000
_cell.angle_alpha   90.00
_cell.angle_beta   90.00
_cell.angle_gamma   90.00
#
_symmetry.space_group_name_H-M   'P 1'
#
loop_
_entity.id
_entity.type
_entity.pdbx_description
1 polymer ?
#
loop_
_entity_poly.entity_id
_entity_poly.type
_entity_poly.pdbx_seq_one_letter_code
_entity_poly.pdbx_strand_id
1 'polypeptide(L)'
;MDARGNVVDSSKVESGSGRTVKGINDYEGEITGNPARGSRFTRLQIGMPVKQVTDLIGQPTDQGAYMTGKAWIPFYFGGDRHRFELVYKGQGRLIFAGGGVGNFTSGNLIWIIHNANEGGYR
;
A
#
# COMPACT_ATOMS: atom_id res chain seq x y z
N MET A 1 1.23 -6.14 -15.25
CA MET A 1 0.10 -7.06 -14.99
C MET A 1 -0.05 -8.01 -16.17
N ASP A 2 -0.66 -9.17 -15.98
CA ASP A 2 -1.06 -10.02 -17.10
C ASP A 2 -2.34 -9.52 -17.77
N ALA A 3 -2.73 -10.13 -18.89
CA ALA A 3 -3.94 -9.78 -19.64
C ALA A 3 -5.25 -10.02 -18.86
N ARG A 4 -5.20 -10.66 -17.69
CA ARG A 4 -6.33 -10.96 -16.81
C ARG A 4 -6.40 -10.03 -15.60
N GLY A 5 -5.52 -9.01 -15.55
CA GLY A 5 -5.44 -8.05 -14.46
C GLY A 5 -4.73 -8.59 -13.22
N ASN A 6 -4.04 -9.74 -13.29
CA ASN A 6 -3.23 -10.21 -12.17
C ASN A 6 -1.90 -9.46 -12.13
N VAL A 7 -1.47 -9.12 -10.92
CA VAL A 7 -0.14 -8.57 -10.70
C VAL A 7 0.86 -9.71 -10.74
N VAL A 8 1.83 -9.61 -11.64
CA VAL A 8 2.93 -10.59 -11.78
C VAL A 8 4.15 -10.14 -10.98
N ASP A 9 4.43 -8.85 -10.99
CA ASP A 9 5.52 -8.22 -10.27
C ASP A 9 4.99 -6.95 -9.60
N SER A 10 4.84 -7.00 -8.27
CA SER A 10 4.28 -5.89 -7.50
C SER A 10 5.21 -4.69 -7.41
N SER A 11 6.53 -4.91 -7.54
CA SER A 11 7.53 -3.84 -7.44
C SER A 11 7.48 -2.87 -8.62
N LYS A 12 6.92 -3.32 -9.74
CA LYS A 12 6.75 -2.56 -10.98
C LYS A 12 5.34 -2.01 -11.16
N VAL A 13 4.49 -2.13 -10.15
CA VAL A 13 3.14 -1.58 -10.20
C VAL A 13 3.24 -0.09 -9.91
N GLU A 14 2.79 0.73 -10.86
CA GLU A 14 2.75 2.19 -10.76
C GLU A 14 1.36 2.69 -10.38
N SER A 15 1.30 3.85 -9.71
CA SER A 15 0.03 4.41 -9.25
C SER A 15 -0.83 4.78 -10.46
N GLY A 16 -2.14 4.53 -10.38
CA GLY A 16 -3.09 4.68 -11.47
C GLY A 16 -3.28 3.40 -12.31
N SER A 17 -2.67 2.29 -11.93
CA SER A 17 -2.79 1.00 -12.63
C SER A 17 -3.96 0.13 -12.11
N GLY A 18 -4.60 0.53 -11.02
CA GLY A 18 -5.72 -0.12 -10.38
C GLY A 18 -6.98 0.75 -10.34
N ARG A 19 -7.96 0.26 -9.59
CA ARG A 19 -9.24 0.94 -9.39
C ARG A 19 -9.13 1.93 -8.24
N THR A 20 -9.48 3.19 -8.49
CA THR A 20 -9.67 4.19 -7.45
C THR A 20 -10.90 3.85 -6.59
N VAL A 21 -10.74 3.96 -5.26
CA VAL A 21 -11.80 3.71 -4.29
C VAL A 21 -11.81 4.79 -3.22
N LYS A 22 -13.00 5.07 -2.71
CA LYS A 22 -13.19 5.89 -1.51
C LYS A 22 -13.24 4.97 -0.29
N GLY A 23 -12.31 5.18 0.62
CA GLY A 23 -12.16 4.45 1.87
C GLY A 23 -12.87 5.11 3.05
N ILE A 24 -12.42 4.79 4.26
CA ILE A 24 -12.95 5.38 5.49
C ILE A 24 -12.50 6.84 5.63
N ASN A 25 -13.29 7.66 6.33
CA ASN A 25 -12.97 9.07 6.61
C ASN A 25 -12.60 9.88 5.35
N ASP A 26 -13.29 9.62 4.25
CA ASP A 26 -13.06 10.27 2.94
C ASP A 26 -11.66 10.08 2.35
N TYR A 27 -10.89 9.10 2.82
CA TYR A 27 -9.61 8.77 2.20
C TYR A 27 -9.83 8.22 0.79
N GLU A 28 -9.08 8.75 -0.17
CA GLU A 28 -9.00 8.18 -1.51
C GLU A 28 -7.75 7.32 -1.63
N GLY A 29 -7.87 6.24 -2.41
CA GLY A 29 -6.79 5.31 -2.64
C GLY A 29 -7.09 4.37 -3.78
N GLU A 30 -6.25 3.37 -3.93
CA GLU A 30 -6.24 2.49 -5.09
C GLU A 30 -6.21 1.03 -4.67
N ILE A 31 -6.87 0.17 -5.45
CA ILE A 31 -6.79 -1.28 -5.32
C ILE A 31 -6.40 -1.85 -6.68
N THR A 32 -5.31 -2.61 -6.68
CA THR A 32 -4.71 -3.15 -7.90
C THR A 32 -4.59 -4.66 -7.81
N GLY A 33 -4.91 -5.35 -8.90
CA GLY A 33 -4.84 -6.80 -8.96
C GLY A 33 -6.04 -7.51 -8.36
N ASN A 34 -5.98 -8.84 -8.40
CA ASN A 34 -7.01 -9.71 -7.86
C ASN A 34 -6.53 -10.38 -6.56
N PRO A 35 -7.34 -10.40 -5.49
CA PRO A 35 -6.97 -11.03 -4.24
C PRO A 35 -6.68 -12.53 -4.44
N ALA A 36 -5.62 -13.00 -3.79
CA ALA A 36 -5.37 -14.43 -3.67
C ALA A 36 -6.54 -15.13 -2.95
N ARG A 37 -6.74 -16.43 -3.19
CA ARG A 37 -7.74 -17.21 -2.47
C ARG A 37 -7.44 -17.16 -0.97
N GLY A 38 -8.44 -16.77 -0.16
CA GLY A 38 -8.27 -16.58 1.28
C GLY A 38 -7.40 -15.38 1.66
N SER A 39 -7.20 -14.42 0.74
CA SER A 39 -6.36 -13.26 1.03
C SER A 39 -6.89 -12.45 2.20
N ARG A 40 -5.99 -12.19 3.15
CA ARG A 40 -6.30 -11.39 4.34
C ARG A 40 -6.57 -9.92 4.01
N PHE A 41 -6.11 -9.44 2.85
CA PHE A 41 -6.27 -8.06 2.39
C PHE A 41 -7.72 -7.69 2.10
N THR A 42 -8.59 -8.66 1.86
CA THR A 42 -10.04 -8.45 1.65
C THR A 42 -10.75 -7.85 2.87
N ARG A 43 -10.11 -7.89 4.05
CA ARG A 43 -10.60 -7.29 5.30
C ARG A 43 -10.14 -5.84 5.50
N LEU A 44 -9.30 -5.33 4.59
CA LEU A 44 -8.72 -4.00 4.70
C LEU A 44 -9.55 -2.99 3.92
N GLN A 45 -9.52 -1.74 4.39
CA GLN A 45 -10.10 -0.60 3.69
C GLN A 45 -9.06 0.51 3.59
N ILE A 46 -9.09 1.23 2.46
CA ILE A 46 -8.32 2.45 2.29
C ILE A 46 -8.65 3.42 3.45
N GLY A 47 -7.63 4.10 3.96
CA GLY A 47 -7.70 4.98 5.12
C GLY A 47 -7.34 4.32 6.46
N MET A 48 -7.23 3.00 6.54
CA MET A 48 -6.83 2.33 7.80
C MET A 48 -5.37 2.67 8.18
N PRO A 49 -5.07 3.02 9.44
CA PRO A 49 -3.70 3.25 9.89
C PRO A 49 -2.89 1.97 9.95
N VAL A 50 -1.57 2.07 9.80
CA VAL A 50 -0.61 0.94 9.83
C VAL A 50 -0.91 -0.03 10.98
N LYS A 51 -1.09 0.47 12.21
CA LYS A 51 -1.37 -0.36 13.38
C LYS A 51 -2.66 -1.17 13.25
N GLN A 52 -3.75 -0.55 12.78
CA GLN A 52 -5.01 -1.25 12.58
C GLN A 52 -4.87 -2.35 11.52
N VAL A 53 -4.12 -2.08 10.44
CA VAL A 53 -3.83 -3.08 9.42
C VAL A 53 -3.07 -4.27 10.02
N THR A 54 -1.96 -4.01 10.72
CA THR A 54 -1.15 -5.09 11.31
C THR A 54 -1.89 -5.86 12.40
N ASP A 55 -2.80 -5.22 13.15
CA ASP A 55 -3.64 -5.88 14.15
C ASP A 55 -4.67 -6.82 13.48
N LEU A 56 -5.19 -6.46 12.30
CA LEU A 56 -6.16 -7.26 11.55
C LEU A 56 -5.53 -8.43 10.77
N ILE A 57 -4.38 -8.20 10.12
CA ILE A 57 -3.80 -9.15 9.17
C ILE A 57 -2.45 -9.73 9.61
N GLY A 58 -1.93 -9.31 10.76
CA GLY A 58 -0.64 -9.74 11.30
C GLY A 58 0.55 -8.97 10.75
N GLN A 59 1.75 -9.34 11.23
CA GLN A 59 3.01 -8.72 10.83
C GLN A 59 3.35 -9.03 9.35
N PRO A 60 3.98 -8.08 8.65
CA PRO A 60 4.47 -8.27 7.28
C PRO A 60 5.67 -9.22 7.25
N THR A 61 6.00 -9.73 6.05
CA THR A 61 7.23 -10.47 5.80
C THR A 61 8.44 -9.53 5.72
N ASP A 62 8.24 -8.36 5.10
CA ASP A 62 9.25 -7.32 4.97
C ASP A 62 8.56 -5.95 4.93
N GLN A 63 9.29 -4.89 5.26
CA GLN A 63 8.76 -3.53 5.30
C GLN A 63 9.84 -2.49 4.98
N GLY A 64 9.44 -1.35 4.41
CA GLY A 64 10.38 -0.27 4.11
C GLY A 64 9.70 1.05 3.83
N ALA A 65 10.46 2.14 3.97
CA ALA A 65 10.00 3.48 3.64
C ALA A 65 10.84 4.08 2.52
N TYR A 66 10.21 4.88 1.66
CA TYR A 66 10.91 5.62 0.61
C TYR A 66 10.31 7.01 0.41
N MET A 67 11.15 7.95 -0.01
CA MET A 67 10.69 9.30 -0.33
C MET A 67 9.96 9.32 -1.66
N THR A 68 8.90 10.11 -1.76
CA THR A 68 8.22 10.37 -3.02
C THR A 68 8.81 11.61 -3.69
N GLY A 69 8.52 11.83 -4.97
CA GLY A 69 8.90 13.07 -5.65
C GLY A 69 8.33 14.34 -4.98
N LYS A 70 7.22 14.21 -4.23
CA LYS A 70 6.58 15.32 -3.51
C LYS A 70 7.44 15.86 -2.37
N ALA A 71 8.38 15.09 -1.83
CA ALA A 71 9.32 15.56 -0.82
C ALA A 71 10.23 16.69 -1.33
N TRP A 72 10.43 16.77 -2.66
CA TRP A 72 11.35 17.71 -3.30
C TRP A 72 10.64 18.92 -3.91
N ILE A 73 9.32 19.03 -3.76
CA ILE A 73 8.55 20.20 -4.19
C ILE A 73 8.72 21.30 -3.14
N PRO A 74 9.31 22.46 -3.47
CA PRO A 74 9.43 23.57 -2.54
C PRO A 74 8.07 23.99 -1.98
N PHE A 75 8.00 24.28 -0.67
CA PHE A 75 6.79 24.69 0.04
C PHE A 75 5.64 23.68 0.05
N TYR A 76 5.90 22.40 -0.28
CA TYR A 76 4.91 21.34 -0.13
C TYR A 76 4.84 20.85 1.32
N PHE A 77 3.80 21.29 2.03
CA PHE A 77 3.52 20.87 3.41
C PHE A 77 2.49 19.74 3.52
N GLY A 78 2.07 19.17 2.38
CA GLY A 78 1.11 18.08 2.33
C GLY A 78 1.66 16.74 2.87
N GLY A 79 0.74 15.80 3.11
CA GLY A 79 1.08 14.39 3.34
C GLY A 79 1.67 13.72 2.09
N ASP A 80 2.10 12.46 2.17
CA ASP A 80 2.66 11.71 1.01
C ASP A 80 4.01 12.23 0.49
N ARG A 81 4.82 12.87 1.35
CA ARG A 81 6.27 13.11 1.06
C ARG A 81 7.10 11.83 1.16
N HIS A 82 6.60 10.85 1.90
CA HIS A 82 7.15 9.52 1.97
C HIS A 82 6.02 8.51 1.90
N ARG A 83 6.38 7.30 1.50
CA ARG A 83 5.51 6.15 1.53
C ARG A 83 6.15 5.08 2.39
N PHE A 84 5.30 4.42 3.16
CA PHE A 84 5.66 3.24 3.92
C PHE A 84 5.01 2.03 3.28
N GLU A 85 5.77 0.95 3.10
CA GLU A 85 5.34 -0.23 2.38
C GLU A 85 5.47 -1.45 3.29
N LEU A 86 4.40 -2.24 3.32
CA LEU A 86 4.38 -3.55 3.97
C LEU A 86 4.24 -4.64 2.91
N VAL A 87 5.15 -5.60 2.93
CA VAL A 87 5.20 -6.71 1.97
C VAL A 87 4.73 -7.99 2.66
N TYR A 88 3.75 -8.67 2.08
CA TYR A 88 3.22 -9.93 2.60
C TYR A 88 3.39 -11.02 1.55
N LYS A 89 4.26 -12.01 1.86
CA LYS A 89 4.52 -13.14 0.97
C LYS A 89 3.21 -13.86 0.57
N GLY A 90 3.04 -14.07 -0.73
CA GLY A 90 1.86 -14.73 -1.32
C GLY A 90 0.54 -13.94 -1.22
N GLN A 91 0.59 -12.67 -0.82
CA GLN A 91 -0.60 -11.82 -0.65
C GLN A 91 -0.49 -10.53 -1.46
N GLY A 92 0.70 -9.93 -1.49
CA GLY A 92 0.98 -8.68 -2.18
C GLY A 92 1.54 -7.63 -1.24
N ARG A 93 1.27 -6.35 -1.57
CA ARG A 93 1.88 -5.20 -0.89
C ARG A 93 0.83 -4.18 -0.49
N LEU A 94 1.11 -3.49 0.62
CA LEU A 94 0.28 -2.42 1.14
C LEU A 94 1.12 -1.16 1.23
N ILE A 95 0.61 -0.06 0.68
CA ILE A 95 1.31 1.23 0.68
C ILE A 95 0.52 2.22 1.52
N PHE A 96 1.24 2.87 2.41
CA PHE A 96 0.75 3.86 3.34
C PHE A 96 1.37 5.20 3.01
N ALA A 97 0.58 6.25 3.21
CA ALA A 97 1.04 7.63 3.09
C ALA A 97 0.49 8.48 4.23
N GLY A 98 1.15 9.62 4.46
CA GLY A 98 0.89 10.48 5.60
C GLY A 98 1.97 10.29 6.66
N GLY A 99 1.62 10.47 7.93
CA GLY A 99 2.60 10.45 9.01
C GLY A 99 3.25 11.81 9.28
N GLY A 100 3.76 11.98 10.50
CA GLY A 100 4.44 13.20 10.94
C GLY A 100 5.84 13.34 10.36
N VAL A 101 6.40 14.55 10.44
CA VAL A 101 7.82 14.78 10.11
C VAL A 101 8.68 13.88 11.00
N GLY A 102 9.52 13.05 10.39
CA GLY A 102 10.41 12.12 11.09
C GLY A 102 9.81 10.75 11.44
N ASN A 103 8.52 10.51 11.21
CA ASN A 103 7.90 9.20 11.43
C ASN A 103 7.52 8.52 10.10
N PHE A 104 8.51 7.84 9.51
CA PHE A 104 8.41 7.20 8.20
C PHE A 104 7.71 5.84 8.18
N THR A 105 7.30 5.31 9.33
CA THR A 105 6.64 4.00 9.48
C THR A 105 5.18 4.13 9.90
N SER A 106 4.62 5.33 9.74
CA SER A 106 3.24 5.67 10.07
C SER A 106 2.47 6.13 8.83
N GLY A 107 1.16 6.32 8.96
CA GLY A 107 0.29 6.76 7.88
C GLY A 107 -0.94 5.91 7.73
N ASN A 108 -1.73 6.25 6.71
CA ASN A 108 -2.98 5.58 6.37
C ASN A 108 -2.82 4.82 5.06
N LEU A 109 -3.49 3.68 4.97
CA LEU A 109 -3.46 2.80 3.81
C LEU A 109 -4.03 3.53 2.61
N ILE A 110 -3.22 3.76 1.58
CA ILE A 110 -3.65 4.42 0.34
C ILE A 110 -3.65 3.48 -0.86
N TRP A 111 -3.01 2.31 -0.74
CA TRP A 111 -2.96 1.37 -1.86
C TRP A 111 -2.89 -0.08 -1.38
N ILE A 112 -3.75 -0.91 -1.95
CA ILE A 112 -3.71 -2.37 -1.82
C ILE A 112 -3.30 -2.96 -3.17
N ILE A 113 -2.15 -3.63 -3.21
CA ILE A 113 -1.68 -4.35 -4.39
C ILE A 113 -1.81 -5.84 -4.09
N HIS A 114 -2.75 -6.52 -4.75
CA HIS A 114 -2.91 -7.96 -4.64
C HIS A 114 -1.96 -8.70 -5.58
N ASN A 115 -1.13 -9.57 -5.03
CA ASN A 115 -0.27 -10.46 -5.80
C ASN A 115 -0.12 -11.80 -5.07
N ALA A 116 -0.76 -12.83 -5.59
CA ALA A 116 -0.69 -14.19 -5.06
C ALA A 116 0.73 -14.80 -5.13
N ASN A 117 1.60 -14.25 -5.98
CA ASN A 117 2.97 -14.68 -6.19
C ASN A 117 4.00 -13.72 -5.56
N GLU A 118 3.58 -12.83 -4.64
CA GLU A 118 4.50 -11.92 -3.97
C GLU A 118 5.61 -12.68 -3.26
N GLY A 119 6.87 -12.38 -3.61
CA GLY A 119 8.05 -13.07 -3.07
C GLY A 119 8.24 -12.85 -1.57
N GLY A 120 7.72 -11.73 -1.05
CA GLY A 120 7.76 -11.39 0.37
C GLY A 120 8.92 -10.48 0.77
N TYR A 121 9.73 -10.06 -0.19
CA TYR A 121 10.95 -9.28 0.04
C TYR A 121 11.00 -8.10 -0.92
N ARG A 122 11.56 -6.99 -0.43
CA ARG A 122 11.78 -5.79 -1.20
C ARG A 122 13.18 -5.75 -1.83
#